data_AF-H0C2H2-F1
#
_entry.id   AF-H0C2H2-F1
#
_cell.length_a   1.000
_cell.length_b   1.000
_cell.length_c   1.000
_cell.angle_alpha   90.00
_cell.angle_beta   90.00
_cell.angle_gamma   90.00
#
_symmetry.space_group_name_H-M   'P 1'
#
loop_
_entity.id
_entity.type
_entity.pdbx_description
1 polymer ?
#
loop_
_entity_poly.entity_id
_entity_poly.type
_entity_poly.pdbx_seq_one_letter_code
_entity_poly.pdbx_strand_id
1 'polypeptide(L)'
;MGRKKKAAAVKSLLFAVVVAIGGVIWFVSEVPAEVWYLVAFAAVAYFGHSIYRSVKGVAVVGLPVPVHPSSSAAPVSPWPSDNATWVPEGHPIAIDGLTIPGGMVYVGTTLNAPNGGIDPALINPKLPIAKTGDFQFRLVDHWPSYSTATPVARRAYLQWLASGRCDPLADNGYVYLFFYGLERRAIVDAQRHAVAKADWPAIGNELRRLLVIYGDDRSFKSHAYGLLKWVDRSIYAQQCGDKLYEQPAPPMTREPELPFHLRLALGQASRDQAPLPAEFALEWVRLAPQIAVSKPMKRVPKMFARLFMQKYVERFGAGMVLPHSNAVLKLTYRAASPGMLGEDIHLGFGGAPDSGGLIEPLAELQAIVDEVSNELESYLRSREESLRSSSEQEAVQKLTRDSSSYETHAPHSASPTVPAVLPETPFESPLLVGKLPVVAATPEPAPDPAQAAPPQPVPELG
;
A
#
# COMPACT_ATOMS: atom_id res chain seq x y z
N MET A 1 47.98 38.45 8.72
CA MET A 1 48.62 37.65 7.65
C MET A 1 47.97 36.27 7.37
N GLY A 2 47.54 35.49 8.38
CA GLY A 2 47.21 34.05 8.22
C GLY A 2 46.08 33.64 7.25
N ARG A 3 44.96 34.37 7.15
CA ARG A 3 43.79 33.93 6.35
C ARG A 3 44.11 33.74 4.85
N LYS A 4 44.90 34.64 4.23
CA LYS A 4 45.29 34.52 2.82
C LYS A 4 46.15 33.26 2.54
N LYS A 5 47.05 32.89 3.46
CA LYS A 5 47.87 31.65 3.32
C LYS A 5 47.00 30.38 3.38
N LYS A 6 46.01 30.32 4.29
CA LYS A 6 45.08 29.17 4.35
C LYS A 6 44.24 29.02 3.08
N ALA A 7 43.73 30.12 2.52
CA ALA A 7 42.96 30.09 1.26
C ALA A 7 43.79 29.61 0.05
N ALA A 8 45.08 29.98 -0.02
CA ALA A 8 45.98 29.49 -1.07
C ALA A 8 46.25 27.98 -0.94
N ALA A 9 46.51 27.48 0.29
CA ALA A 9 46.73 26.05 0.54
C ALA A 9 45.53 25.19 0.15
N VAL A 10 44.31 25.60 0.50
CA VAL A 10 43.07 24.88 0.14
C VAL A 10 42.86 24.83 -1.38
N LYS A 11 43.13 25.92 -2.10
CA LYS A 11 43.06 25.94 -3.58
C LYS A 11 44.10 25.03 -4.22
N SER A 12 45.33 25.00 -3.69
CA SER A 12 46.39 24.10 -4.18
C SER A 12 46.04 22.62 -3.96
N LEU A 13 45.46 22.29 -2.81
CA LEU A 13 45.00 20.93 -2.50
C LEU A 13 43.86 20.48 -3.43
N LEU A 14 42.85 21.34 -3.65
CA LEU A 14 41.76 21.08 -4.59
C LEU A 14 42.27 20.87 -6.02
N PHE A 15 43.23 21.68 -6.47
CA PHE A 15 43.85 21.51 -7.80
C PHE A 15 44.59 20.17 -7.91
N ALA A 16 45.38 19.79 -6.91
CA ALA A 16 46.07 18.50 -6.87
C ALA A 16 45.10 17.31 -6.90
N VAL A 17 43.98 17.38 -6.18
CA VAL A 17 42.92 16.35 -6.19
C VAL A 17 42.25 16.25 -7.57
N VAL A 18 41.94 17.37 -8.23
CA VAL A 18 41.36 17.37 -9.58
C VAL A 18 42.33 16.77 -10.60
N VAL A 19 43.62 17.10 -10.54
CA VAL A 19 44.65 16.51 -11.41
C VAL A 19 44.82 15.01 -11.15
N ALA A 20 44.79 14.56 -9.89
CA ALA A 20 44.86 13.14 -9.56
C ALA A 20 43.64 12.35 -10.07
N ILE A 21 42.43 12.87 -9.90
CA ILE A 21 41.19 12.27 -10.42
C ILE A 21 41.21 12.23 -11.95
N GLY A 22 41.63 13.33 -12.60
CA GLY A 22 41.77 13.38 -14.06
C GLY A 22 42.78 12.35 -14.60
N GLY A 23 43.91 12.17 -13.93
CA GLY A 23 44.91 11.15 -14.26
C GLY A 23 44.39 9.72 -14.10
N VAL A 24 43.60 9.44 -13.05
CA VAL A 24 42.95 8.13 -12.85
C VAL A 24 41.88 7.88 -13.92
N ILE A 25 41.04 8.87 -14.24
CA ILE A 25 40.02 8.74 -15.30
C ILE A 25 40.67 8.49 -16.65
N TRP A 26 41.72 9.26 -17.00
CA TRP A 26 42.46 9.06 -18.26
C TRP A 26 43.08 7.66 -18.33
N PHE A 27 43.77 7.22 -17.28
CA PHE A 27 44.36 5.88 -17.20
C PHE A 27 43.31 4.77 -17.34
N VAL A 28 42.12 4.94 -16.73
CA VAL A 28 41.00 3.99 -16.87
C VAL A 28 40.41 3.97 -18.29
N SER A 29 40.37 5.12 -18.99
CA SER A 29 39.90 5.19 -20.38
C SER A 29 40.90 4.66 -21.42
N GLU A 30 42.20 4.68 -21.11
CA GLU A 30 43.26 4.17 -21.99
C GLU A 30 43.42 2.64 -21.92
N VAL A 31 42.76 1.97 -20.94
CA VAL A 31 42.77 0.50 -20.79
C VAL A 31 41.64 -0.14 -21.62
N PRO A 32 41.95 -1.01 -22.60
CA PRO A 32 40.94 -1.69 -23.42
C PRO A 32 39.96 -2.53 -22.58
N ALA A 33 38.69 -2.57 -22.99
CA ALA A 33 37.63 -3.31 -22.29
C ALA A 33 37.96 -4.80 -22.10
N GLU A 34 38.71 -5.40 -23.02
CA GLU A 34 39.24 -6.77 -22.95
C GLU A 34 40.05 -7.03 -21.66
N VAL A 35 40.85 -6.05 -21.23
CA VAL A 35 41.64 -6.14 -19.99
C VAL A 35 40.72 -6.08 -18.76
N TRP A 36 39.67 -5.25 -18.79
CA TRP A 36 38.66 -5.19 -17.73
C TRP A 36 37.88 -6.51 -17.59
N TYR A 37 37.55 -7.18 -18.70
CA TYR A 37 36.94 -8.52 -18.66
C TYR A 37 37.88 -9.57 -18.05
N LEU A 38 39.18 -9.53 -18.36
CA LEU A 38 40.17 -10.43 -17.75
C LEU A 38 40.32 -10.20 -16.24
N VAL A 39 40.32 -8.94 -15.78
CA VAL A 39 40.37 -8.60 -14.35
C VAL A 39 39.09 -9.07 -13.63
N ALA A 40 37.91 -8.86 -14.24
CA ALA A 40 36.64 -9.33 -13.69
C ALA A 40 36.58 -10.87 -13.60
N PHE A 41 37.03 -11.58 -14.64
CA PHE A 41 37.09 -13.03 -14.65
C PHE A 41 38.06 -13.58 -13.57
N ALA A 42 39.23 -12.97 -13.42
CA ALA A 42 40.19 -13.32 -12.38
C ALA A 42 39.62 -13.11 -10.96
N ALA A 43 38.86 -12.02 -10.74
CA ALA A 43 38.17 -11.78 -9.47
C ALA A 43 37.10 -12.84 -9.18
N VAL A 44 36.25 -13.17 -10.15
CA VAL A 44 35.23 -14.23 -10.01
C VAL A 44 35.87 -15.59 -9.72
N ALA A 45 36.95 -15.95 -10.42
CA ALA A 45 37.70 -17.18 -10.19
C ALA A 45 38.32 -17.22 -8.77
N TYR A 46 38.88 -16.10 -8.30
CA TYR A 46 39.46 -15.98 -6.96
C TYR A 46 38.41 -16.13 -5.85
N PHE A 47 37.27 -15.44 -5.95
CA PHE A 47 36.17 -15.56 -4.98
C PHE A 47 35.52 -16.96 -5.01
N GLY A 48 35.30 -17.54 -6.20
CA GLY A 48 34.80 -18.91 -6.33
C GLY A 48 35.72 -19.95 -5.70
N HIS A 49 37.04 -19.83 -5.92
CA HIS A 49 38.03 -20.71 -5.30
C HIS A 49 38.11 -20.53 -3.77
N SER A 50 37.93 -19.30 -3.26
CA SER A 50 37.85 -19.02 -1.83
C SER A 50 36.65 -19.71 -1.17
N ILE A 51 35.46 -19.58 -1.76
CA ILE A 51 34.23 -20.24 -1.28
C ILE A 51 34.36 -21.77 -1.33
N TYR A 52 34.89 -22.32 -2.42
CA TYR A 52 35.14 -23.77 -2.57
C TYR A 52 36.09 -24.33 -1.51
N ARG A 53 37.09 -23.53 -1.07
CA ARG A 53 38.01 -23.91 0.01
C ARG A 53 37.31 -23.98 1.37
N SER A 54 36.39 -23.06 1.66
CA SER A 54 35.62 -23.08 2.92
C SER A 54 34.69 -24.31 3.03
N VAL A 55 34.08 -24.74 1.92
CA VAL A 55 33.11 -25.85 1.92
C VAL A 55 33.76 -27.22 2.14
N LYS A 56 35.04 -27.40 1.78
CA LYS A 56 35.78 -28.67 1.99
C LYS A 56 36.52 -28.79 3.33
N GLY A 57 36.29 -27.87 4.27
CA GLY A 57 36.98 -27.86 5.57
C GLY A 57 36.41 -28.78 6.67
N VAL A 58 35.21 -29.34 6.51
CA VAL A 58 34.51 -30.07 7.57
C VAL A 58 34.75 -31.58 7.47
N ALA A 59 35.73 -32.09 8.24
CA ALA A 59 35.93 -33.52 8.44
C ALA A 59 34.96 -34.06 9.50
N VAL A 60 34.13 -35.03 9.14
CA VAL A 60 33.21 -35.70 10.07
C VAL A 60 33.97 -36.73 10.91
N VAL A 61 34.34 -36.36 12.14
CA VAL A 61 34.84 -37.30 13.15
C VAL A 61 33.66 -37.83 13.96
N GLY A 62 33.35 -39.12 13.80
CA GLY A 62 32.30 -39.77 14.58
C GLY A 62 32.73 -40.02 16.03
N LEU A 63 31.85 -39.73 16.98
CA LEU A 63 31.97 -40.13 18.39
C LEU A 63 30.77 -41.01 18.78
N PRO A 64 30.95 -41.99 19.68
CA PRO A 64 29.93 -43.01 19.95
C PRO A 64 28.75 -42.47 20.77
N VAL A 65 27.56 -42.99 20.49
CA VAL A 65 26.31 -42.64 21.19
C VAL A 65 26.21 -43.35 22.54
N PRO A 66 26.08 -42.63 23.67
CA PRO A 66 25.70 -43.23 24.95
C PRO A 66 24.18 -43.47 24.98
N VAL A 67 23.77 -44.72 25.20
CA VAL A 67 22.34 -45.10 25.29
C VAL A 67 21.88 -45.06 26.74
N HIS A 68 21.00 -44.13 27.10
CA HIS A 68 20.26 -44.14 28.37
C HIS A 68 18.81 -43.63 28.17
N PRO A 69 17.88 -43.98 29.08
CA PRO A 69 16.53 -44.38 28.69
C PRO A 69 15.54 -43.22 28.48
N SER A 70 14.47 -43.53 27.74
CA SER A 70 13.33 -42.65 27.52
C SER A 70 12.67 -42.19 28.83
N SER A 71 12.63 -40.88 29.03
CA SER A 71 11.66 -40.22 29.91
C SER A 71 10.84 -39.25 29.07
N SER A 72 9.51 -39.40 29.07
CA SER A 72 8.62 -38.54 28.28
C SER A 72 8.37 -37.23 29.02
N ALA A 73 9.22 -36.23 28.77
CA ALA A 73 8.96 -34.85 29.15
C ALA A 73 8.42 -34.10 27.93
N ALA A 74 7.23 -33.51 28.06
CA ALA A 74 6.71 -32.57 27.07
C ALA A 74 7.65 -31.34 26.96
N PRO A 75 7.78 -30.70 25.77
CA PRO A 75 8.63 -29.55 25.60
C PRO A 75 8.17 -28.40 26.50
N VAL A 76 8.99 -28.06 27.50
CA VAL A 76 8.72 -26.95 28.42
C VAL A 76 8.79 -25.65 27.61
N SER A 77 7.75 -24.82 27.70
CA SER A 77 7.77 -23.49 27.09
C SER A 77 8.95 -22.68 27.66
N PRO A 78 9.78 -22.03 26.83
CA PRO A 78 10.88 -21.18 27.30
C PRO A 78 10.40 -19.85 27.93
N TRP A 79 9.09 -19.61 27.97
CA TRP A 79 8.47 -18.42 28.53
C TRP A 79 7.77 -18.76 29.87
N PRO A 80 7.89 -17.90 30.90
CA PRO A 80 7.04 -17.97 32.09
C PRO A 80 5.56 -17.94 31.70
N SER A 81 4.69 -18.55 32.51
CA SER A 81 3.25 -18.50 32.26
C SER A 81 2.72 -17.05 32.31
N ASP A 82 2.32 -16.54 31.16
CA ASP A 82 1.55 -15.31 31.05
C ASP A 82 0.26 -15.47 31.86
N ASN A 83 0.00 -14.53 32.78
CA ASN A 83 -1.22 -14.44 33.57
C ASN A 83 -1.86 -13.08 33.30
N ALA A 84 -2.23 -12.88 32.04
CA ALA A 84 -2.96 -11.73 31.55
C ALA A 84 -3.96 -12.15 30.46
N THR A 85 -5.14 -11.54 30.49
CA THR A 85 -6.23 -11.84 29.57
C THR A 85 -6.44 -10.66 28.63
N TRP A 86 -6.60 -10.94 27.33
CA TRP A 86 -7.10 -9.97 26.36
C TRP A 86 -8.60 -9.75 26.60
N VAL A 87 -8.98 -8.53 26.93
CA VAL A 87 -10.38 -8.09 26.98
C VAL A 87 -10.77 -7.68 25.55
N PRO A 88 -11.73 -8.34 24.87
CA PRO A 88 -12.07 -8.01 23.48
C PRO A 88 -12.75 -6.64 23.32
N GLU A 89 -13.00 -6.23 22.07
CA GLU A 89 -13.82 -5.04 21.77
C GLU A 89 -15.20 -5.12 22.45
N GLY A 90 -15.68 -3.97 22.96
CA GLY A 90 -17.01 -3.85 23.57
C GLY A 90 -17.22 -4.60 24.90
N HIS A 91 -16.21 -5.31 25.41
CA HIS A 91 -16.29 -6.03 26.68
C HIS A 91 -15.83 -5.09 27.82
N PRO A 92 -16.70 -4.72 28.78
CA PRO A 92 -16.34 -3.82 29.84
C PRO A 92 -15.50 -4.51 30.92
N ILE A 93 -14.54 -3.79 31.52
CA ILE A 93 -13.78 -4.26 32.68
C ILE A 93 -13.62 -3.16 33.74
N ALA A 94 -13.74 -3.54 35.01
CA ALA A 94 -13.60 -2.63 36.16
C ALA A 94 -12.19 -2.72 36.77
N ILE A 95 -11.51 -1.58 36.91
CA ILE A 95 -10.15 -1.47 37.46
C ILE A 95 -10.10 -0.21 38.35
N ASP A 96 -9.72 -0.36 39.63
CA ASP A 96 -9.60 0.76 40.59
C ASP A 96 -10.86 1.67 40.67
N GLY A 97 -12.04 1.05 40.62
CA GLY A 97 -13.33 1.75 40.62
C GLY A 97 -13.68 2.49 39.33
N LEU A 98 -12.88 2.37 38.27
CA LEU A 98 -13.19 2.87 36.93
C LEU A 98 -13.66 1.72 36.04
N THR A 99 -14.75 1.93 35.30
CA THR A 99 -15.18 1.00 34.24
C THR A 99 -14.58 1.45 32.92
N ILE A 100 -13.83 0.56 32.26
CA ILE A 100 -13.33 0.72 30.90
C ILE A 100 -14.34 0.03 29.98
N PRO A 101 -15.17 0.76 29.20
CA PRO A 101 -16.27 0.15 28.45
C PRO A 101 -15.84 -0.52 27.14
N GLY A 102 -14.83 0.05 26.46
CA GLY A 102 -14.46 -0.34 25.09
C GLY A 102 -13.44 -1.47 24.96
N GLY A 103 -13.10 -2.16 26.06
CA GLY A 103 -12.13 -3.27 26.09
C GLY A 103 -10.84 -3.02 25.30
N MET A 104 -10.41 -4.00 24.52
CA MET A 104 -9.20 -4.01 23.68
C MET A 104 -7.89 -3.83 24.46
N VAL A 105 -7.80 -4.42 25.66
CA VAL A 105 -6.65 -4.26 26.59
C VAL A 105 -6.23 -5.59 27.20
N TYR A 106 -4.94 -5.70 27.55
CA TYR A 106 -4.43 -6.82 28.35
C TYR A 106 -4.47 -6.48 29.84
N VAL A 107 -5.12 -7.32 30.64
CA VAL A 107 -5.25 -7.12 32.09
C VAL A 107 -4.77 -8.36 32.83
N GLY A 108 -3.88 -8.19 33.82
CA GLY A 108 -3.33 -9.31 34.60
C GLY A 108 -2.02 -9.01 35.33
N THR A 109 -1.36 -10.03 35.87
CA THR A 109 -0.13 -9.84 36.67
C THR A 109 1.16 -9.97 35.87
N THR A 110 1.17 -10.77 34.82
CA THR A 110 2.35 -11.07 34.01
C THR A 110 1.98 -11.24 32.54
N LEU A 111 2.76 -10.62 31.66
CA LEU A 111 2.69 -10.75 30.20
C LEU A 111 4.10 -10.48 29.67
N ASN A 112 4.72 -11.47 29.06
CA ASN A 112 6.10 -11.37 28.57
C ASN A 112 6.11 -10.69 27.19
N ALA A 113 6.89 -9.63 27.05
CA ALA A 113 7.21 -8.99 25.78
C ALA A 113 8.19 -9.85 24.96
N PRO A 114 8.18 -9.77 23.61
CA PRO A 114 9.19 -10.45 22.77
C PRO A 114 10.64 -10.11 23.11
N ASN A 115 10.93 -8.92 23.66
CA ASN A 115 12.26 -8.55 24.15
C ASN A 115 12.66 -9.18 25.50
N GLY A 116 11.82 -10.04 26.10
CA GLY A 116 12.06 -10.69 27.40
C GLY A 116 11.67 -9.86 28.64
N GLY A 117 11.22 -8.62 28.46
CA GLY A 117 10.69 -7.77 29.54
C GLY A 117 9.21 -8.00 29.85
N ILE A 118 8.68 -7.21 30.78
CA ILE A 118 7.22 -7.07 30.97
C ILE A 118 6.66 -6.29 29.79
N ASP A 119 5.56 -6.75 29.20
CA ASP A 119 4.90 -6.05 28.09
C ASP A 119 4.38 -4.67 28.50
N PRO A 120 4.73 -3.60 27.77
CA PRO A 120 4.30 -2.23 28.08
C PRO A 120 2.79 -2.06 28.21
N ALA A 121 2.01 -2.81 27.42
CA ALA A 121 0.55 -2.72 27.36
C ALA A 121 -0.17 -3.44 28.52
N LEU A 122 0.55 -4.14 29.40
CA LEU A 122 -0.04 -4.89 30.51
C LEU A 122 -0.60 -3.96 31.59
N ILE A 123 -1.92 -3.87 31.67
CA ILE A 123 -2.59 -3.24 32.80
C ILE A 123 -2.56 -4.21 33.99
N ASN A 124 -1.67 -3.95 34.94
CA ASN A 124 -1.55 -4.75 36.16
C ASN A 124 -2.32 -4.10 37.34
N PRO A 125 -3.47 -4.68 37.76
CA PRO A 125 -4.31 -4.12 38.81
C PRO A 125 -3.72 -4.25 40.22
N LYS A 126 -2.57 -4.93 40.40
CA LYS A 126 -1.85 -5.00 41.67
C LYS A 126 -0.84 -3.87 41.86
N LEU A 127 -0.57 -3.05 40.83
CA LEU A 127 0.33 -1.90 40.95
C LEU A 127 -0.42 -0.71 41.57
N PRO A 128 0.23 0.14 42.39
CA PRO A 128 -0.44 1.29 43.00
C PRO A 128 -0.95 2.28 41.95
N ILE A 129 -2.20 2.72 42.14
CA ILE A 129 -2.91 3.71 41.33
C ILE A 129 -3.32 4.86 42.28
N ALA A 130 -3.23 6.10 41.83
CA ALA A 130 -3.62 7.27 42.62
C ALA A 130 -5.15 7.50 42.57
N LYS A 131 -5.71 8.28 43.50
CA LYS A 131 -7.14 8.66 43.45
C LYS A 131 -7.48 9.56 42.26
N THR A 132 -6.53 10.39 41.86
CA THR A 132 -6.64 11.36 40.77
C THR A 132 -5.46 11.21 39.81
N GLY A 133 -5.74 11.47 38.54
CA GLY A 133 -4.78 11.68 37.48
C GLY A 133 -5.41 12.61 36.45
N ASP A 134 -4.58 13.12 35.54
CA ASP A 134 -5.01 13.93 34.41
C ASP A 134 -4.23 13.46 33.18
N PHE A 135 -4.94 13.08 32.13
CA PHE A 135 -4.37 12.53 30.91
C PHE A 135 -4.05 13.60 29.85
N GLN A 136 -4.45 14.85 30.07
CA GLN A 136 -4.06 15.98 29.21
C GLN A 136 -2.62 16.44 29.51
N PHE A 137 -2.06 16.07 30.67
CA PHE A 137 -0.66 16.28 31.00
C PHE A 137 0.21 15.06 30.72
N ARG A 138 1.45 15.31 30.26
CA ARG A 138 2.49 14.28 30.12
C ARG A 138 3.01 13.84 31.48
N LEU A 139 2.46 12.73 31.99
CA LEU A 139 2.91 12.07 33.22
C LEU A 139 3.68 10.76 32.94
N VAL A 140 3.97 10.47 31.67
CA VAL A 140 4.68 9.27 31.20
C VAL A 140 5.87 9.64 30.30
N ASP A 141 6.84 8.73 30.21
CA ASP A 141 8.00 8.84 29.33
C ASP A 141 7.63 8.71 27.84
N HIS A 142 8.57 9.06 26.96
CA HIS A 142 8.39 9.01 25.50
C HIS A 142 8.06 7.60 24.95
N TRP A 143 8.55 6.55 25.63
CA TRP A 143 8.17 5.15 25.38
C TRP A 143 7.53 4.59 26.66
N PRO A 144 6.21 4.82 26.85
CA PRO A 144 5.53 4.53 28.09
C PRO A 144 5.38 3.02 28.34
N SER A 145 5.36 2.64 29.62
CA SER A 145 4.99 1.29 30.06
C SER A 145 4.14 1.40 31.32
N TYR A 146 3.04 0.64 31.38
CA TYR A 146 2.16 0.65 32.54
C TYR A 146 2.87 0.15 33.81
N SER A 147 3.87 -0.74 33.66
CA SER A 147 4.62 -1.28 34.79
C SER A 147 5.53 -0.23 35.44
N THR A 148 6.14 0.67 34.67
CA THR A 148 7.03 1.75 35.19
C THR A 148 6.30 3.06 35.49
N ALA A 149 5.14 3.31 34.88
CA ALA A 149 4.35 4.53 35.08
C ALA A 149 4.07 4.85 36.56
N THR A 150 4.03 6.15 36.91
CA THR A 150 3.69 6.58 38.26
C THR A 150 2.23 6.23 38.61
N PRO A 151 1.84 6.14 39.91
CA PRO A 151 0.45 5.90 40.29
C PRO A 151 -0.54 6.93 39.73
N VAL A 152 -0.11 8.18 39.58
CA VAL A 152 -0.89 9.27 38.97
C VAL A 152 -1.05 9.06 37.46
N ALA A 153 0.02 8.66 36.78
CA ALA A 153 -0.01 8.34 35.35
C ALA A 153 -0.85 7.09 35.04
N ARG A 154 -0.81 6.05 35.88
CA ARG A 154 -1.72 4.89 35.76
C ARG A 154 -3.17 5.31 35.92
N ARG A 155 -3.48 6.18 36.90
CA ARG A 155 -4.83 6.71 37.11
C ARG A 155 -5.32 7.52 35.90
N ALA A 156 -4.48 8.41 35.37
CA ALA A 156 -4.75 9.18 34.17
C ALA A 156 -5.05 8.28 32.96
N TYR A 157 -4.20 7.26 32.71
CA TYR A 157 -4.42 6.29 31.63
C TYR A 157 -5.75 5.55 31.77
N LEU A 158 -6.07 5.04 32.97
CA LEU A 158 -7.33 4.35 33.23
C LEU A 158 -8.55 5.28 33.07
N GLN A 159 -8.42 6.57 33.40
CA GLN A 159 -9.47 7.57 33.15
C GLN A 159 -9.67 7.85 31.65
N TRP A 160 -8.60 7.90 30.85
CA TRP A 160 -8.68 8.03 29.39
C TRP A 160 -9.27 6.79 28.70
N LEU A 161 -8.97 5.59 29.21
CA LEU A 161 -9.64 4.36 28.80
C LEU A 161 -11.13 4.35 29.17
N ALA A 162 -11.47 4.83 30.37
CA ALA A 162 -12.85 4.93 30.86
C ALA A 162 -13.70 5.99 30.13
N SER A 163 -13.09 7.09 29.67
CA SER A 163 -13.77 8.12 28.88
C SER A 163 -14.04 7.71 27.42
N GLY A 164 -13.72 6.46 27.03
CA GLY A 164 -13.95 5.97 25.68
C GLY A 164 -12.84 6.31 24.68
N ARG A 165 -11.63 6.68 25.16
CA ARG A 165 -10.44 6.91 24.34
C ARG A 165 -10.69 7.97 23.24
N CYS A 166 -11.36 9.07 23.60
CA CYS A 166 -11.88 10.04 22.62
C CYS A 166 -11.65 11.53 22.93
N ASP A 167 -10.96 11.88 24.02
CA ASP A 167 -10.56 13.28 24.27
C ASP A 167 -9.33 13.64 23.40
N PRO A 168 -9.45 14.60 22.46
CA PRO A 168 -8.34 14.99 21.58
C PRO A 168 -7.22 15.76 22.29
N LEU A 169 -7.40 16.18 23.56
CA LEU A 169 -6.39 16.87 24.36
C LEU A 169 -5.51 15.93 25.19
N ALA A 170 -5.73 14.61 25.12
CA ALA A 170 -4.91 13.63 25.84
C ALA A 170 -3.46 13.60 25.30
N ASP A 171 -2.46 13.50 26.18
CA ASP A 171 -1.07 13.32 25.76
C ASP A 171 -0.90 11.97 25.03
N ASN A 172 -0.22 12.00 23.88
CA ASN A 172 -0.06 10.85 23.00
C ASN A 172 0.63 9.66 23.66
N GLY A 173 1.32 9.81 24.80
CA GLY A 173 1.83 8.68 25.58
C GLY A 173 0.72 7.71 26.03
N TYR A 174 -0.47 8.20 26.39
CA TYR A 174 -1.61 7.33 26.74
C TYR A 174 -2.19 6.61 25.51
N VAL A 175 -2.25 7.30 24.38
CA VAL A 175 -2.66 6.73 23.09
C VAL A 175 -1.70 5.63 22.64
N TYR A 176 -0.39 5.87 22.78
CA TYR A 176 0.65 4.87 22.51
C TYR A 176 0.59 3.67 23.44
N LEU A 177 0.36 3.88 24.74
CA LEU A 177 0.28 2.80 25.73
C LEU A 177 -0.86 1.80 25.43
N PHE A 178 -1.97 2.30 24.86
CA PHE A 178 -3.05 1.47 24.34
C PHE A 178 -2.74 0.87 22.96
N PHE A 179 -2.15 1.66 22.04
CA PHE A 179 -1.72 1.19 20.73
C PHE A 179 -0.76 -0.02 20.82
N TYR A 180 0.13 -0.06 21.82
CA TYR A 180 1.02 -1.21 22.05
C TYR A 180 0.25 -2.53 22.30
N GLY A 181 -0.95 -2.46 22.88
CA GLY A 181 -1.84 -3.62 23.03
C GLY A 181 -2.41 -4.07 21.69
N LEU A 182 -2.90 -3.13 20.88
CA LEU A 182 -3.38 -3.41 19.51
C LEU A 182 -2.27 -4.01 18.64
N GLU A 183 -1.05 -3.46 18.74
CA GLU A 183 0.15 -3.88 18.03
C GLU A 183 0.57 -5.30 18.42
N ARG A 184 0.64 -5.60 19.73
CA ARG A 184 0.91 -6.96 20.21
C ARG A 184 -0.15 -7.94 19.70
N ARG A 185 -1.44 -7.56 19.79
CA ARG A 185 -2.55 -8.44 19.42
C ARG A 185 -2.53 -8.80 17.94
N ALA A 186 -2.39 -7.79 17.08
CA ALA A 186 -2.39 -7.95 15.62
C ALA A 186 -1.13 -8.63 15.04
N ILE A 187 -0.04 -8.71 15.82
CA ILE A 187 1.26 -9.24 15.37
C ILE A 187 1.64 -10.50 16.16
N VAL A 188 1.94 -10.37 17.44
CA VAL A 188 2.53 -11.44 18.28
C VAL A 188 1.50 -12.52 18.60
N ASP A 189 0.33 -12.14 19.10
CA ASP A 189 -0.73 -13.10 19.41
C ASP A 189 -1.29 -13.72 18.12
N ALA A 190 -1.50 -12.91 17.07
CA ALA A 190 -2.03 -13.36 15.78
C ALA A 190 -1.10 -14.35 15.03
N GLN A 191 0.21 -14.31 15.26
CA GLN A 191 1.15 -15.34 14.77
C GLN A 191 1.03 -16.65 15.56
N ARG A 192 0.67 -16.60 16.84
CA ARG A 192 0.63 -17.75 17.76
C ARG A 192 -0.73 -18.45 17.81
N HIS A 193 -1.82 -17.69 17.68
CA HIS A 193 -3.18 -18.17 17.97
C HIS A 193 -4.21 -17.66 16.96
N ALA A 194 -4.98 -18.57 16.36
CA ALA A 194 -6.01 -18.22 15.38
C ALA A 194 -7.09 -17.26 15.93
N VAL A 195 -7.42 -17.37 17.23
CA VAL A 195 -8.39 -16.47 17.89
C VAL A 195 -7.97 -15.00 17.85
N ALA A 196 -6.67 -14.70 17.88
CA ALA A 196 -6.18 -13.31 17.81
C ALA A 196 -6.23 -12.71 16.39
N LYS A 197 -6.32 -13.55 15.35
CA LYS A 197 -6.60 -13.09 13.98
C LYS A 197 -8.04 -12.60 13.84
N ALA A 198 -8.98 -13.12 14.65
CA ALA A 198 -10.36 -12.67 14.65
C ALA A 198 -10.53 -11.24 15.19
N ASP A 199 -9.59 -10.73 15.99
CA ASP A 199 -9.58 -9.33 16.44
C ASP A 199 -9.13 -8.33 15.35
N TRP A 200 -8.55 -8.80 14.22
CA TRP A 200 -8.01 -7.90 13.18
C TRP A 200 -9.03 -6.85 12.65
N PRO A 201 -10.31 -7.17 12.35
CA PRO A 201 -11.27 -6.16 11.89
C PRO A 201 -11.55 -5.08 12.95
N ALA A 202 -11.69 -5.48 14.22
CA ALA A 202 -11.89 -4.57 15.35
C ALA A 202 -10.67 -3.64 15.53
N ILE A 203 -9.46 -4.20 15.49
CA ILE A 203 -8.22 -3.44 15.55
C ILE A 203 -8.10 -2.46 14.38
N GLY A 204 -8.45 -2.87 13.16
CA GLY A 204 -8.46 -1.99 11.98
C GLY A 204 -9.44 -0.82 12.12
N ASN A 205 -10.62 -1.05 12.71
CA ASN A 205 -11.61 0.00 12.97
C ASN A 205 -11.14 0.97 14.07
N GLU A 206 -10.61 0.47 15.17
CA GLU A 206 -10.09 1.31 16.25
C GLU A 206 -8.88 2.14 15.78
N LEU A 207 -7.99 1.58 14.96
CA LEU A 207 -6.88 2.33 14.34
C LEU A 207 -7.38 3.47 13.44
N ARG A 208 -8.43 3.25 12.65
CA ARG A 208 -9.07 4.31 11.85
C ARG A 208 -9.70 5.39 12.75
N ARG A 209 -10.36 5.01 13.85
CA ARG A 209 -10.94 5.96 14.81
C ARG A 209 -9.87 6.80 15.50
N LEU A 210 -8.78 6.17 15.98
CA LEU A 210 -7.66 6.88 16.59
C LEU A 210 -6.93 7.80 15.59
N LEU A 211 -6.82 7.40 14.31
CA LEU A 211 -6.27 8.25 13.25
C LEU A 211 -7.13 9.50 12.97
N VAL A 212 -8.44 9.48 13.22
CA VAL A 212 -9.30 10.66 13.11
C VAL A 212 -9.10 11.63 14.28
N ILE A 213 -8.76 11.14 15.47
CA ILE A 213 -8.69 11.94 16.70
C ILE A 213 -7.27 12.45 16.97
N TYR A 214 -6.24 11.60 16.78
CA TYR A 214 -4.84 11.88 17.13
C TYR A 214 -3.91 11.92 15.90
N GLY A 215 -4.46 11.77 14.68
CA GLY A 215 -3.68 11.64 13.45
C GLY A 215 -2.94 12.91 13.00
N ASP A 216 -3.05 14.03 13.69
CA ASP A 216 -2.22 15.22 13.44
C ASP A 216 -0.80 15.08 14.02
N ASP A 217 -0.61 14.22 15.03
CA ASP A 217 0.73 13.81 15.46
C ASP A 217 1.36 12.91 14.38
N ARG A 218 2.42 13.42 13.74
CA ARG A 218 3.10 12.74 12.63
C ARG A 218 3.76 11.42 13.04
N SER A 219 4.14 11.25 14.31
CA SER A 219 4.72 10.01 14.83
C SER A 219 3.61 8.97 15.00
N PHE A 220 2.53 9.32 15.70
CA PHE A 220 1.40 8.42 15.90
C PHE A 220 0.76 8.03 14.56
N LYS A 221 0.53 9.01 13.67
CA LYS A 221 0.02 8.80 12.31
C LYS A 221 0.84 7.77 11.53
N SER A 222 2.17 7.84 11.60
CA SER A 222 3.09 6.92 10.92
C SER A 222 2.93 5.48 11.42
N HIS A 223 2.98 5.26 12.74
CA HIS A 223 2.85 3.91 13.31
C HIS A 223 1.45 3.33 13.15
N ALA A 224 0.40 4.16 13.29
CA ALA A 224 -0.99 3.73 13.12
C ALA A 224 -1.30 3.33 11.66
N TYR A 225 -0.81 4.08 10.65
CA TYR A 225 -0.91 3.63 9.26
C TYR A 225 -0.06 2.38 8.98
N GLY A 226 1.11 2.24 9.61
CA GLY A 226 1.92 1.03 9.49
C GLY A 226 1.16 -0.22 9.97
N LEU A 227 0.51 -0.14 11.14
CA LEU A 227 -0.23 -1.26 11.71
C LEU A 227 -1.54 -1.51 10.94
N LEU A 228 -2.23 -0.46 10.50
CA LEU A 228 -3.42 -0.59 9.65
C LEU A 228 -3.09 -1.26 8.32
N LYS A 229 -1.95 -0.91 7.68
CA LYS A 229 -1.44 -1.55 6.47
C LYS A 229 -1.08 -3.04 6.69
N TRP A 230 -0.61 -3.41 7.88
CA TRP A 230 -0.38 -4.80 8.26
C TRP A 230 -1.70 -5.56 8.42
N VAL A 231 -2.64 -5.00 9.19
CA VAL A 231 -3.96 -5.58 9.47
C VAL A 231 -4.77 -5.78 8.18
N ASP A 232 -4.98 -4.73 7.38
CA ASP A 232 -5.83 -4.80 6.18
C ASP A 232 -5.29 -5.79 5.14
N ARG A 233 -3.96 -5.86 4.97
CA ARG A 233 -3.31 -6.84 4.08
C ARG A 233 -3.36 -8.26 4.63
N SER A 234 -3.35 -8.44 5.95
CA SER A 234 -3.49 -9.74 6.61
C SER A 234 -4.92 -10.28 6.52
N ILE A 235 -5.93 -9.43 6.73
CA ILE A 235 -7.34 -9.74 6.51
C ILE A 235 -7.56 -10.17 5.06
N TYR A 236 -7.09 -9.37 4.09
CA TYR A 236 -7.23 -9.68 2.67
C TYR A 236 -6.60 -11.03 2.29
N ALA A 237 -5.37 -11.29 2.73
CA ALA A 237 -4.70 -12.57 2.46
C ALA A 237 -5.41 -13.76 3.11
N GLN A 238 -6.03 -13.58 4.30
CA GLN A 238 -6.84 -14.61 4.94
C GLN A 238 -8.16 -14.87 4.21
N GLN A 239 -8.81 -13.83 3.67
CA GLN A 239 -10.07 -13.93 2.94
C GLN A 239 -9.91 -14.57 1.56
N CYS A 240 -8.88 -14.18 0.81
CA CYS A 240 -8.61 -14.73 -0.52
C CYS A 240 -7.86 -16.08 -0.50
N GLY A 241 -7.19 -16.42 0.62
CA GLY A 241 -6.46 -17.67 0.77
C GLY A 241 -5.27 -17.81 -0.20
N ASP A 242 -4.85 -19.05 -0.43
CA ASP A 242 -3.62 -19.38 -1.16
C ASP A 242 -3.73 -19.31 -2.69
N LYS A 243 -4.91 -19.03 -3.24
CA LYS A 243 -5.21 -19.06 -4.69
C LYS A 243 -6.00 -17.85 -5.18
N LEU A 244 -5.47 -16.65 -4.94
CA LEU A 244 -6.06 -15.41 -5.45
C LEU A 244 -6.09 -15.35 -6.97
N TYR A 245 -5.15 -16.01 -7.66
CA TYR A 245 -5.12 -16.07 -9.13
C TYR A 245 -6.29 -16.87 -9.74
N GLU A 246 -7.06 -17.65 -8.97
CA GLU A 246 -8.29 -18.33 -9.45
C GLU A 246 -9.57 -17.49 -9.20
N GLN A 247 -9.44 -16.30 -8.59
CA GLN A 247 -10.55 -15.39 -8.29
C GLN A 247 -10.61 -14.24 -9.32
N PRO A 248 -11.78 -13.59 -9.52
CA PRO A 248 -11.89 -12.41 -10.39
C PRO A 248 -10.92 -11.31 -9.94
N ALA A 249 -10.22 -10.66 -10.87
CA ALA A 249 -9.26 -9.63 -10.50
C ALA A 249 -10.01 -8.39 -9.94
N PRO A 250 -9.76 -7.99 -8.67
CA PRO A 250 -10.44 -6.82 -8.11
C PRO A 250 -9.95 -5.54 -8.79
N PRO A 251 -10.80 -4.51 -8.97
CA PRO A 251 -10.37 -3.23 -9.54
C PRO A 251 -9.26 -2.60 -8.67
N MET A 252 -8.09 -2.36 -9.26
CA MET A 252 -6.94 -1.84 -8.53
C MET A 252 -6.62 -0.39 -8.90
N THR A 253 -6.14 0.38 -7.91
CA THR A 253 -5.67 1.76 -8.11
C THR A 253 -4.14 1.77 -8.23
N ARG A 254 -3.60 2.73 -8.99
CA ARG A 254 -2.15 2.88 -9.16
C ARG A 254 -1.49 3.43 -7.89
N GLU A 255 -0.75 2.57 -7.19
CA GLU A 255 0.20 2.93 -6.13
C GLU A 255 1.59 3.30 -6.71
N PRO A 256 2.52 3.86 -5.91
CA PRO A 256 3.91 4.09 -6.33
C PRO A 256 4.71 2.78 -6.52
N GLU A 257 4.38 1.75 -5.75
CA GLU A 257 4.79 0.36 -5.95
C GLU A 257 3.67 -0.41 -6.68
N LEU A 258 3.97 -1.61 -7.20
CA LEU A 258 2.92 -2.52 -7.67
C LEU A 258 2.01 -2.92 -6.49
N PRO A 259 0.67 -2.80 -6.60
CA PRO A 259 -0.24 -3.08 -5.48
C PRO A 259 -0.08 -4.48 -4.90
N PHE A 260 -0.22 -4.58 -3.57
CA PHE A 260 0.04 -5.83 -2.83
C PHE A 260 -0.84 -6.99 -3.29
N HIS A 261 -2.11 -6.73 -3.58
CA HIS A 261 -3.07 -7.73 -4.04
C HIS A 261 -2.62 -8.41 -5.34
N LEU A 262 -2.08 -7.63 -6.28
CA LEU A 262 -1.50 -8.17 -7.51
C LEU A 262 -0.19 -8.92 -7.25
N ARG A 263 0.72 -8.39 -6.42
CA ARG A 263 1.98 -9.09 -6.06
C ARG A 263 1.69 -10.45 -5.42
N LEU A 264 0.65 -10.54 -4.58
CA LEU A 264 0.18 -11.79 -3.97
C LEU A 264 -0.35 -12.77 -5.02
N ALA A 265 -1.19 -12.32 -5.96
CA ALA A 265 -1.72 -13.17 -7.04
C ALA A 265 -0.61 -13.71 -7.96
N LEU A 266 0.30 -12.83 -8.41
CA LEU A 266 1.46 -13.19 -9.24
C LEU A 266 2.40 -14.15 -8.48
N GLY A 267 2.61 -13.90 -7.19
CA GLY A 267 3.40 -14.77 -6.33
C GLY A 267 2.80 -16.16 -6.20
N GLN A 268 1.51 -16.26 -5.88
CA GLN A 268 0.81 -17.54 -5.75
C GLN A 268 0.81 -18.31 -7.08
N ALA A 269 0.54 -17.68 -8.23
CA ALA A 269 0.64 -18.33 -9.54
C ALA A 269 2.07 -18.83 -9.85
N SER A 270 3.10 -18.04 -9.50
CA SER A 270 4.53 -18.38 -9.66
C SER A 270 4.99 -19.49 -8.68
N ARG A 271 4.43 -19.57 -7.47
CA ARG A 271 4.63 -20.67 -6.51
C ARG A 271 3.99 -21.96 -7.00
N ASP A 272 2.74 -21.88 -7.45
CA ASP A 272 1.91 -23.04 -7.81
C ASP A 272 2.14 -23.50 -9.25
N GLN A 273 2.98 -22.79 -10.01
CA GLN A 273 3.24 -22.98 -11.45
C GLN A 273 1.95 -22.99 -12.29
N ALA A 274 0.97 -22.19 -11.86
CA ALA A 274 -0.31 -22.05 -12.53
C ALA A 274 -0.24 -21.02 -13.69
N PRO A 275 -1.03 -21.20 -14.76
CA PRO A 275 -1.16 -20.20 -15.81
C PRO A 275 -1.88 -18.95 -15.25
N LEU A 276 -1.28 -17.77 -15.43
CA LEU A 276 -1.84 -16.50 -14.98
C LEU A 276 -3.03 -16.09 -15.87
N PRO A 277 -4.24 -15.83 -15.33
CA PRO A 277 -5.36 -15.40 -16.16
C PRO A 277 -5.17 -14.00 -16.77
N ALA A 278 -5.80 -13.79 -17.92
CA ALA A 278 -5.70 -12.56 -18.71
C ALA A 278 -6.10 -11.27 -17.94
N GLU A 279 -6.98 -11.38 -16.93
CA GLU A 279 -7.37 -10.25 -16.09
C GLU A 279 -6.21 -9.76 -15.20
N PHE A 280 -5.48 -10.67 -14.53
CA PHE A 280 -4.31 -10.31 -13.74
C PHE A 280 -3.16 -9.83 -14.61
N ALA A 281 -2.97 -10.41 -15.80
CA ALA A 281 -2.01 -9.93 -16.78
C ALA A 281 -2.32 -8.49 -17.25
N LEU A 282 -3.60 -8.17 -17.45
CA LEU A 282 -4.08 -6.83 -17.82
C LEU A 282 -3.87 -5.82 -16.68
N GLU A 283 -4.16 -6.17 -15.43
CA GLU A 283 -3.87 -5.32 -14.27
C GLU A 283 -2.35 -5.12 -14.09
N TRP A 284 -1.55 -6.15 -14.30
CA TRP A 284 -0.08 -6.02 -14.27
C TRP A 284 0.42 -5.04 -15.33
N VAL A 285 -0.09 -5.12 -16.57
CA VAL A 285 0.18 -4.15 -17.64
C VAL A 285 -0.29 -2.72 -17.32
N ARG A 286 -1.37 -2.55 -16.56
CA ARG A 286 -1.88 -1.22 -16.15
C ARG A 286 -1.04 -0.57 -15.06
N LEU A 287 -0.48 -1.38 -14.16
CA LEU A 287 0.06 -0.93 -12.87
C LEU A 287 1.59 -1.02 -12.77
N ALA A 288 2.23 -1.90 -13.55
CA ALA A 288 3.69 -2.04 -13.56
C ALA A 288 4.38 -0.73 -13.97
N PRO A 289 5.29 -0.18 -13.15
CA PRO A 289 6.10 0.98 -13.54
C PRO A 289 7.08 0.68 -14.69
N GLN A 290 7.34 -0.59 -14.99
CA GLN A 290 8.19 -1.05 -16.09
C GLN A 290 7.49 -0.99 -17.46
N ILE A 291 6.15 -1.03 -17.52
CA ILE A 291 5.38 -1.08 -18.77
C ILE A 291 5.15 0.33 -19.33
N ALA A 292 5.48 0.52 -20.60
CA ALA A 292 5.34 1.78 -21.31
C ALA A 292 3.86 2.09 -21.62
N VAL A 293 3.27 3.03 -20.88
CA VAL A 293 1.82 3.34 -20.99
C VAL A 293 1.51 4.14 -22.26
N SER A 294 1.05 3.43 -23.30
CA SER A 294 0.75 3.97 -24.63
C SER A 294 -0.44 4.94 -24.68
N LYS A 295 -0.67 5.59 -25.83
CA LYS A 295 -1.82 6.50 -26.01
C LYS A 295 -3.16 5.73 -26.08
N PRO A 296 -3.31 4.59 -26.78
CA PRO A 296 -4.55 3.81 -26.76
C PRO A 296 -4.96 3.33 -25.36
N MET A 297 -4.02 2.92 -24.51
CA MET A 297 -4.30 2.57 -23.11
C MET A 297 -5.03 3.70 -22.34
N LYS A 298 -4.73 4.97 -22.67
CA LYS A 298 -5.32 6.15 -22.04
C LYS A 298 -6.57 6.66 -22.76
N ARG A 299 -6.57 6.70 -24.11
CA ARG A 299 -7.70 7.21 -24.92
C ARG A 299 -8.89 6.24 -24.99
N VAL A 300 -8.62 4.93 -25.07
CA VAL A 300 -9.65 3.89 -25.31
C VAL A 300 -9.48 2.65 -24.39
N PRO A 301 -9.37 2.82 -23.06
CA PRO A 301 -8.99 1.74 -22.12
C PRO A 301 -9.87 0.49 -22.19
N LYS A 302 -11.16 0.62 -22.50
CA LYS A 302 -12.09 -0.52 -22.68
C LYS A 302 -11.80 -1.32 -23.95
N MET A 303 -11.42 -0.67 -25.05
CA MET A 303 -11.07 -1.35 -26.30
C MET A 303 -9.69 -1.99 -26.20
N PHE A 304 -8.72 -1.27 -25.59
CA PHE A 304 -7.40 -1.79 -25.27
C PHE A 304 -7.51 -3.07 -24.42
N ALA A 305 -8.28 -3.05 -23.34
CA ALA A 305 -8.49 -4.21 -22.47
C ALA A 305 -8.98 -5.44 -23.24
N ARG A 306 -10.01 -5.29 -24.08
CA ARG A 306 -10.59 -6.39 -24.84
C ARG A 306 -9.59 -7.00 -25.84
N LEU A 307 -8.90 -6.16 -26.62
CA LEU A 307 -7.94 -6.63 -27.63
C LEU A 307 -6.67 -7.21 -26.98
N PHE A 308 -6.23 -6.64 -25.86
CA PHE A 308 -5.13 -7.19 -25.05
C PHE A 308 -5.46 -8.58 -24.51
N MET A 309 -6.62 -8.76 -23.86
CA MET A 309 -7.03 -10.07 -23.32
C MET A 309 -7.20 -11.10 -24.44
N GLN A 310 -7.69 -10.71 -25.61
CA GLN A 310 -7.75 -11.59 -26.79
C GLN A 310 -6.35 -12.04 -27.21
N LYS A 311 -5.43 -11.12 -27.53
CA LYS A 311 -4.06 -11.46 -27.96
C LYS A 311 -3.26 -12.23 -26.90
N TYR A 312 -3.53 -11.99 -25.63
CA TYR A 312 -2.94 -12.75 -24.52
C TYR A 312 -3.39 -14.22 -24.53
N VAL A 313 -4.68 -14.49 -24.74
CA VAL A 313 -5.21 -15.86 -24.88
C VAL A 313 -4.75 -16.50 -26.19
N GLU A 314 -4.63 -15.74 -27.28
CA GLU A 314 -4.05 -16.23 -28.55
C GLU A 314 -2.57 -16.63 -28.41
N ARG A 315 -1.80 -15.96 -27.54
CA ARG A 315 -0.36 -16.24 -27.33
C ARG A 315 -0.07 -17.28 -26.26
N PHE A 316 -0.84 -17.30 -25.17
CA PHE A 316 -0.56 -18.14 -23.98
C PHE A 316 -1.68 -19.14 -23.64
N GLY A 317 -2.75 -19.21 -24.43
CA GLY A 317 -3.86 -20.14 -24.23
C GLY A 317 -4.57 -19.92 -22.88
N ALA A 318 -4.36 -20.83 -21.93
CA ALA A 318 -4.89 -20.74 -20.58
C ALA A 318 -4.25 -19.59 -19.76
N GLY A 319 -3.02 -19.18 -20.10
CA GLY A 319 -2.31 -18.10 -19.41
C GLY A 319 -0.80 -18.34 -19.32
N MET A 320 -0.04 -17.26 -19.10
CA MET A 320 1.42 -17.32 -18.95
C MET A 320 1.78 -17.98 -17.61
N VAL A 321 2.55 -19.06 -17.64
CA VAL A 321 3.16 -19.63 -16.42
C VAL A 321 4.38 -18.77 -16.04
N LEU A 322 4.42 -18.29 -14.81
CA LEU A 322 5.48 -17.39 -14.34
C LEU A 322 6.69 -18.19 -13.82
N PRO A 323 7.94 -17.83 -14.19
CA PRO A 323 9.12 -18.44 -13.60
C PRO A 323 9.18 -18.16 -12.09
N HIS A 324 9.89 -19.01 -11.34
CA HIS A 324 10.03 -18.85 -9.90
C HIS A 324 11.03 -17.75 -9.56
N SER A 325 10.65 -16.81 -8.68
CA SER A 325 11.53 -15.74 -8.19
C SER A 325 12.11 -16.10 -6.82
N ASN A 326 13.41 -15.87 -6.62
CA ASN A 326 14.06 -16.05 -5.32
C ASN A 326 13.74 -14.92 -4.32
N ALA A 327 13.06 -13.84 -4.74
CA ALA A 327 12.56 -12.82 -3.84
C ALA A 327 11.28 -13.31 -3.16
N VAL A 328 11.19 -13.23 -1.83
CA VAL A 328 10.00 -13.67 -1.06
C VAL A 328 9.06 -12.48 -0.83
N LEU A 329 7.77 -12.65 -1.11
CA LEU A 329 6.77 -11.64 -0.79
C LEU A 329 6.53 -11.61 0.72
N LYS A 330 6.95 -10.51 1.35
CA LYS A 330 6.73 -10.25 2.78
C LYS A 330 6.28 -8.82 3.04
N LEU A 331 5.52 -8.62 4.12
CA LEU A 331 5.43 -7.30 4.76
C LEU A 331 6.58 -7.15 5.75
N THR A 332 7.14 -5.95 5.76
CA THR A 332 8.05 -5.46 6.80
C THR A 332 7.27 -4.50 7.70
N TYR A 333 7.38 -4.67 9.01
CA TYR A 333 6.78 -3.81 10.01
C TYR A 333 7.77 -3.46 11.12
N ARG A 334 7.79 -2.19 11.51
CA ARG A 334 8.63 -1.67 12.60
C ARG A 334 7.75 -1.23 13.76
N ALA A 335 7.89 -1.91 14.89
CA ALA A 335 7.07 -1.67 16.06
C ALA A 335 7.31 -0.29 16.71
N ALA A 336 6.26 0.22 17.36
CA ALA A 336 6.28 1.35 18.27
C ALA A 336 6.51 0.92 19.73
N SER A 337 6.03 -0.26 20.13
CA SER A 337 6.13 -0.76 21.50
C SER A 337 7.59 -1.03 21.89
N PRO A 338 8.08 -0.50 23.02
CA PRO A 338 9.41 -0.83 23.52
C PRO A 338 9.58 -2.33 23.84
N GLY A 339 8.47 -3.07 24.05
CA GLY A 339 8.46 -4.54 24.18
C GLY A 339 8.81 -5.30 22.90
N MET A 340 8.74 -4.64 21.74
CA MET A 340 8.94 -5.20 20.40
C MET A 340 10.03 -4.46 19.60
N LEU A 341 10.83 -3.60 20.24
CA LEU A 341 12.01 -3.01 19.63
C LEU A 341 13.09 -4.07 19.41
N GLY A 342 13.68 -4.08 18.21
CA GLY A 342 14.64 -5.09 17.77
C GLY A 342 14.81 -5.00 16.25
N GLU A 343 14.85 -6.15 15.58
CA GLU A 343 14.80 -6.24 14.13
C GLU A 343 13.41 -5.95 13.55
N ASP A 344 13.35 -5.68 12.24
CA ASP A 344 12.11 -5.49 11.50
C ASP A 344 11.26 -6.78 11.51
N ILE A 345 10.00 -6.67 11.92
CA ILE A 345 9.06 -7.80 11.99
C ILE A 345 8.61 -8.16 10.57
N HIS A 346 8.52 -9.44 10.26
CA HIS A 346 8.16 -9.94 8.93
C HIS A 346 6.91 -10.83 8.95
N LEU A 347 6.05 -10.65 7.95
CA LEU A 347 4.93 -11.56 7.62
C LEU A 347 5.07 -12.02 6.17
N GLY A 348 5.22 -13.33 5.97
CA GLY A 348 5.21 -13.97 4.64
C GLY A 348 3.84 -14.57 4.31
N PHE A 349 3.56 -14.75 3.02
CA PHE A 349 2.25 -15.20 2.52
C PHE A 349 2.35 -16.58 1.86
N GLY A 350 2.30 -17.65 2.66
CA GLY A 350 2.28 -19.03 2.15
C GLY A 350 3.49 -19.40 1.29
N GLY A 351 4.65 -18.76 1.50
CA GLY A 351 5.84 -18.93 0.66
C GLY A 351 5.75 -18.31 -0.73
N ALA A 352 4.76 -17.45 -1.02
CA ALA A 352 4.64 -16.78 -2.31
C ALA A 352 5.88 -15.91 -2.63
N PRO A 353 6.49 -16.06 -3.81
CA PRO A 353 7.55 -15.16 -4.27
C PRO A 353 7.01 -13.78 -4.69
N ASP A 354 7.88 -12.76 -4.66
CA ASP A 354 7.56 -11.41 -5.14
C ASP A 354 7.84 -11.31 -6.65
N SER A 355 6.92 -11.87 -7.44
CA SER A 355 7.07 -12.05 -8.88
C SER A 355 6.66 -10.81 -9.72
N GLY A 356 6.30 -9.70 -9.08
CA GLY A 356 5.80 -8.49 -9.75
C GLY A 356 6.82 -7.70 -10.59
N GLY A 357 8.11 -8.05 -10.51
CA GLY A 357 9.22 -7.42 -11.24
C GLY A 357 9.95 -8.32 -12.23
N LEU A 358 9.38 -9.48 -12.60
CA LEU A 358 10.02 -10.46 -13.49
C LEU A 358 10.19 -9.89 -14.92
N ILE A 359 11.45 -9.77 -15.36
CA ILE A 359 11.84 -9.08 -16.60
C ILE A 359 11.26 -9.75 -17.85
N GLU A 360 11.39 -11.08 -17.97
CA GLU A 360 10.95 -11.84 -19.15
C GLU A 360 9.42 -11.80 -19.35
N PRO A 361 8.57 -12.12 -18.35
CA PRO A 361 7.14 -11.85 -18.37
C PRO A 361 6.77 -10.42 -18.74
N LEU A 362 7.45 -9.41 -18.18
CA LEU A 362 7.16 -8.00 -18.48
C LEU A 362 7.51 -7.62 -19.92
N ALA A 363 8.57 -8.20 -20.51
CA ALA A 363 8.91 -7.99 -21.92
C ALA A 363 7.88 -8.63 -22.87
N GLU A 364 7.43 -9.85 -22.59
CA GLU A 364 6.36 -10.52 -23.34
C GLU A 364 5.03 -9.75 -23.25
N LEU A 365 4.68 -9.25 -22.07
CA LEU A 365 3.51 -8.40 -21.86
C LEU A 365 3.64 -7.07 -22.62
N GLN A 366 4.82 -6.44 -22.62
CA GLN A 366 5.07 -5.22 -23.41
C GLN A 366 4.93 -5.47 -24.92
N ALA A 367 5.38 -6.61 -25.43
CA ALA A 367 5.22 -6.96 -26.84
C ALA A 367 3.73 -7.04 -27.25
N ILE A 368 2.86 -7.55 -26.37
CA ILE A 368 1.39 -7.49 -26.59
C ILE A 368 0.88 -6.04 -26.48
N VAL A 369 1.34 -5.26 -25.50
CA VAL A 369 0.95 -3.84 -25.35
C VAL A 369 1.24 -3.04 -26.62
N ASP A 370 2.41 -3.23 -27.22
CA ASP A 370 2.85 -2.53 -28.43
C ASP A 370 2.04 -2.96 -29.65
N GLU A 371 1.79 -4.27 -29.82
CA GLU A 371 0.96 -4.80 -30.89
C GLU A 371 -0.49 -4.28 -30.84
N VAL A 372 -1.13 -4.38 -29.66
CA VAL A 372 -2.46 -3.81 -29.39
C VAL A 372 -2.49 -2.32 -29.65
N SER A 373 -1.43 -1.60 -29.28
CA SER A 373 -1.35 -0.14 -29.47
C SER A 373 -1.23 0.24 -30.95
N ASN A 374 -0.40 -0.46 -31.72
CA ASN A 374 -0.23 -0.22 -33.16
C ASN A 374 -1.51 -0.52 -33.94
N GLU A 375 -2.21 -1.62 -33.60
CA GLU A 375 -3.49 -1.98 -34.21
C GLU A 375 -4.57 -0.94 -33.90
N LEU A 376 -4.68 -0.50 -32.64
CA LEU A 376 -5.65 0.53 -32.22
C LEU A 376 -5.33 1.93 -32.76
N GLU A 377 -4.07 2.37 -32.82
CA GLU A 377 -3.74 3.65 -33.46
C GLU A 377 -4.04 3.63 -34.97
N SER A 378 -3.87 2.48 -35.63
CA SER A 378 -4.23 2.31 -37.05
C SER A 378 -5.75 2.35 -37.27
N TYR A 379 -6.52 1.61 -36.46
CA TYR A 379 -7.99 1.61 -36.50
C TYR A 379 -8.59 2.99 -36.12
N LEU A 380 -8.04 3.66 -35.11
CA LEU A 380 -8.51 4.99 -34.72
C LEU A 380 -8.24 6.03 -35.81
N ARG A 381 -7.07 5.96 -36.48
CA ARG A 381 -6.73 6.87 -37.59
C ARG A 381 -7.67 6.70 -38.79
N SER A 382 -7.89 5.46 -39.25
CA SER A 382 -8.79 5.21 -40.38
C SER A 382 -10.25 5.55 -40.06
N ARG A 383 -10.67 5.39 -38.80
CA ARG A 383 -11.98 5.83 -38.31
C ARG A 383 -12.10 7.36 -38.21
N GLU A 384 -11.09 8.06 -37.70
CA GLU A 384 -11.05 9.53 -37.67
C GLU A 384 -11.11 10.10 -39.11
N GLU A 385 -10.41 9.48 -40.07
CA GLU A 385 -10.44 9.85 -41.49
C GLU A 385 -11.78 9.53 -42.18
N SER A 386 -12.37 8.35 -41.94
CA SER A 386 -13.68 7.97 -42.47
C SER A 386 -14.83 8.83 -41.92
N LEU A 387 -14.71 9.33 -40.68
CA LEU A 387 -15.67 10.28 -40.12
C LEU A 387 -15.50 11.65 -40.76
N ARG A 388 -14.25 12.09 -41.02
CA ARG A 388 -14.00 13.35 -41.72
C ARG A 388 -14.58 13.32 -43.13
N SER A 389 -14.29 12.30 -43.94
CA SER A 389 -14.79 12.20 -45.31
C SER A 389 -16.32 12.09 -45.38
N SER A 390 -16.96 11.39 -44.44
CA SER A 390 -18.43 11.40 -44.30
C SER A 390 -18.98 12.79 -44.00
N SER A 391 -18.32 13.56 -43.11
CA SER A 391 -18.73 14.93 -42.77
C SER A 391 -18.49 15.92 -43.91
N GLU A 392 -17.41 15.73 -44.69
CA GLU A 392 -17.11 16.49 -45.91
C GLU A 392 -18.17 16.21 -46.99
N GLN A 393 -18.57 14.95 -47.19
CA GLN A 393 -19.66 14.57 -48.09
C GLN A 393 -21.01 15.17 -47.66
N GLU A 394 -21.36 15.14 -46.37
CA GLU A 394 -22.57 15.82 -45.86
C GLU A 394 -22.51 17.34 -46.07
N ALA A 395 -21.36 17.97 -45.86
CA ALA A 395 -21.18 19.41 -46.07
C ALA A 395 -21.32 19.80 -47.54
N VAL A 396 -20.72 19.03 -48.46
CA VAL A 396 -20.93 19.22 -49.91
C VAL A 396 -22.39 18.98 -50.28
N GLN A 397 -23.04 17.93 -49.78
CA GLN A 397 -24.43 17.65 -50.10
C GLN A 397 -25.39 18.75 -49.60
N LYS A 398 -25.10 19.39 -48.45
CA LYS A 398 -25.81 20.59 -47.99
C LYS A 398 -25.57 21.77 -48.93
N LEU A 399 -24.31 22.08 -49.26
CA LEU A 399 -23.98 23.17 -50.19
C LEU A 399 -24.63 23.01 -51.58
N THR A 400 -24.66 21.78 -52.14
CA THR A 400 -25.35 21.49 -53.41
C THR A 400 -26.87 21.59 -53.30
N ARG A 401 -27.45 21.21 -52.16
CA ARG A 401 -28.89 21.37 -51.90
C ARG A 401 -29.28 22.84 -51.80
N ASP A 402 -28.50 23.62 -51.06
CA ASP A 402 -28.75 25.04 -50.82
C ASP A 402 -28.57 25.86 -52.11
N SER A 403 -27.54 25.56 -52.93
CA SER A 403 -27.38 26.20 -54.24
C SER A 403 -28.47 25.80 -55.24
N SER A 404 -28.93 24.53 -55.22
CA SER A 404 -30.06 24.08 -56.04
C SER A 404 -31.36 24.84 -55.72
N SER A 405 -31.55 25.33 -54.50
CA SER A 405 -32.69 26.21 -54.15
C SER A 405 -32.56 27.67 -54.62
N TYR A 406 -31.40 28.11 -55.12
CA TYR A 406 -31.23 29.44 -55.73
C TYR A 406 -31.41 29.46 -57.25
N GLU A 407 -31.18 28.35 -57.96
CA GLU A 407 -31.26 28.31 -59.43
C GLU A 407 -32.70 28.29 -60.01
N THR A 408 -33.74 28.19 -59.17
CA THR A 408 -35.15 28.09 -59.64
C THR A 408 -35.83 29.44 -59.93
N HIS A 409 -35.13 30.57 -59.77
CA HIS A 409 -35.70 31.91 -60.01
C HIS A 409 -34.81 32.83 -60.87
N ALA A 410 -34.92 32.66 -62.20
CA ALA A 410 -34.48 33.63 -63.19
C ALA A 410 -35.69 34.34 -63.83
N PRO A 411 -35.94 35.63 -63.54
CA PRO A 411 -36.91 36.47 -64.26
C PRO A 411 -36.24 37.41 -65.29
N HIS A 412 -36.99 37.86 -66.29
CA HIS A 412 -36.50 38.72 -67.37
C HIS A 412 -36.37 40.21 -66.98
N SER A 413 -35.30 40.84 -67.49
CA SER A 413 -35.21 42.20 -68.05
C SER A 413 -36.16 43.32 -67.55
N ALA A 414 -35.60 44.30 -66.84
CA ALA A 414 -36.03 45.71 -66.87
C ALA A 414 -34.84 46.65 -66.52
N SER A 415 -34.95 47.94 -66.88
CA SER A 415 -33.87 48.96 -66.76
C SER A 415 -34.23 50.08 -65.74
N PRO A 416 -33.32 51.02 -65.39
CA PRO A 416 -33.15 51.44 -63.99
C PRO A 416 -33.71 52.81 -63.58
N THR A 417 -33.79 53.05 -62.26
CA THR A 417 -33.88 54.38 -61.63
C THR A 417 -33.09 54.42 -60.31
N VAL A 418 -32.61 55.60 -59.90
CA VAL A 418 -31.57 55.90 -58.88
C VAL A 418 -31.99 57.23 -58.20
N PRO A 419 -31.62 57.62 -56.94
CA PRO A 419 -30.63 57.09 -55.98
C PRO A 419 -31.31 56.51 -54.69
N ALA A 420 -30.96 56.68 -53.38
CA ALA A 420 -30.00 57.54 -52.68
C ALA A 420 -29.71 57.19 -51.19
N VAL A 421 -28.68 57.86 -50.63
CA VAL A 421 -28.40 58.16 -49.20
C VAL A 421 -28.17 56.99 -48.20
N LEU A 422 -26.88 56.71 -47.98
CA LEU A 422 -26.25 56.29 -46.71
C LEU A 422 -26.20 57.51 -45.73
N PRO A 423 -25.98 57.40 -44.39
CA PRO A 423 -24.79 56.69 -43.87
C PRO A 423 -24.69 56.19 -42.40
N GLU A 424 -23.55 55.53 -42.17
CA GLU A 424 -22.77 55.35 -40.91
C GLU A 424 -23.25 54.37 -39.81
N THR A 425 -22.25 53.82 -39.11
CA THR A 425 -22.33 52.98 -37.91
C THR A 425 -21.63 53.73 -36.74
N PRO A 426 -21.56 53.19 -35.51
CA PRO A 426 -20.43 52.31 -35.21
C PRO A 426 -20.74 51.12 -34.29
N PHE A 427 -19.72 50.28 -34.11
CA PHE A 427 -19.63 49.17 -33.18
C PHE A 427 -19.95 49.55 -31.72
N GLU A 428 -20.52 48.60 -30.96
CA GLU A 428 -19.86 48.17 -29.71
C GLU A 428 -20.18 46.71 -29.36
N SER A 429 -19.32 46.13 -28.51
CA SER A 429 -19.32 44.77 -27.96
C SER A 429 -18.33 44.77 -26.79
N PRO A 430 -18.38 43.88 -25.77
CA PRO A 430 -18.85 42.49 -25.87
C PRO A 430 -19.51 41.90 -24.57
N LEU A 431 -19.58 40.56 -24.51
CA LEU A 431 -19.61 39.70 -23.30
C LEU A 431 -20.76 39.85 -22.27
N LEU A 432 -21.59 38.80 -22.16
CA LEU A 432 -21.88 38.22 -20.84
C LEU A 432 -22.24 36.72 -20.90
N VAL A 433 -21.78 35.98 -19.88
CA VAL A 433 -21.86 34.52 -19.77
C VAL A 433 -23.24 34.05 -19.33
N GLY A 434 -23.90 33.23 -20.15
CA GLY A 434 -25.07 32.45 -19.75
C GLY A 434 -24.65 31.20 -18.93
N LYS A 435 -25.06 31.13 -17.65
CA LYS A 435 -24.85 29.95 -16.80
C LYS A 435 -25.95 28.92 -17.01
N LEU A 436 -25.58 27.64 -17.00
CA LEU A 436 -26.54 26.52 -16.88
C LEU A 436 -27.19 26.52 -15.48
N PRO A 437 -28.47 26.11 -15.36
CA PRO A 437 -29.14 26.00 -14.07
C PRO A 437 -28.63 24.78 -13.27
N VAL A 438 -28.49 24.95 -11.96
CA VAL A 438 -28.19 23.86 -11.02
C VAL A 438 -29.49 23.16 -10.64
N VAL A 439 -29.53 21.83 -10.75
CA VAL A 439 -30.63 21.02 -10.21
C VAL A 439 -30.49 20.94 -8.70
N ALA A 440 -31.41 21.58 -7.97
CA ALA A 440 -31.53 21.41 -6.53
C ALA A 440 -32.33 20.13 -6.22
N ALA A 441 -31.76 19.24 -5.41
CA ALA A 441 -32.44 18.04 -4.95
C ALA A 441 -33.40 18.36 -3.79
N THR A 442 -34.62 17.84 -3.83
CA THR A 442 -35.60 17.92 -2.75
C THR A 442 -35.19 17.01 -1.59
N PRO A 443 -35.26 17.45 -0.32
CA PRO A 443 -35.02 16.58 0.83
C PRO A 443 -36.17 15.58 1.05
N GLU A 444 -35.82 14.35 1.41
CA GLU A 444 -36.74 13.25 1.74
C GLU A 444 -37.21 13.35 3.22
N PRO A 445 -38.48 13.05 3.55
CA PRO A 445 -38.99 13.17 4.92
C PRO A 445 -38.53 12.02 5.84
N ALA A 446 -38.38 12.32 7.13
CA ALA A 446 -37.97 11.36 8.15
C ALA A 446 -39.07 10.32 8.49
N PRO A 447 -38.70 9.09 8.92
CA PRO A 447 -39.64 8.03 9.25
C PRO A 447 -40.40 8.25 10.57
N ASP A 448 -41.62 7.71 10.62
CA ASP A 448 -42.60 7.84 11.71
C ASP A 448 -42.23 6.94 12.93
N PRO A 449 -42.15 7.46 14.16
CA PRO A 449 -41.75 6.70 15.36
C PRO A 449 -42.86 5.76 15.92
N ALA A 450 -43.57 5.04 15.05
CA ALA A 450 -44.79 4.28 15.38
C ALA A 450 -44.72 2.76 15.12
N GLN A 451 -43.52 2.15 15.01
CA GLN A 451 -43.35 0.68 14.93
C GLN A 451 -42.27 0.15 15.89
N ALA A 452 -42.54 0.25 17.20
CA ALA A 452 -41.77 -0.46 18.22
C ALA A 452 -42.32 -1.89 18.40
N ALA A 453 -41.54 -2.91 18.05
CA ALA A 453 -41.89 -4.30 18.32
C ALA A 453 -41.70 -4.64 19.82
N PRO A 454 -42.59 -5.42 20.46
CA PRO A 454 -42.44 -5.81 21.86
C PRO A 454 -41.26 -6.80 22.06
N PRO A 455 -40.59 -6.77 23.22
CA PRO A 455 -39.45 -7.65 23.50
C PRO A 455 -39.86 -9.11 23.63
N GLN A 456 -39.01 -10.01 23.13
CA GLN A 456 -39.13 -11.47 23.32
C GLN A 456 -38.77 -11.87 24.77
N PRO A 457 -39.42 -12.90 25.34
CA PRO A 457 -39.11 -13.38 26.69
C PRO A 457 -37.75 -14.08 26.77
N VAL A 458 -37.11 -14.00 27.94
CA VAL A 458 -35.83 -14.65 28.25
C VAL A 458 -36.06 -16.14 28.56
N PRO A 459 -35.21 -17.07 28.09
CA PRO A 459 -35.26 -18.48 28.52
C PRO A 459 -34.82 -18.63 29.98
N GLU A 460 -35.56 -19.40 30.77
CA GLU A 460 -35.13 -19.81 32.11
C GLU A 460 -33.95 -20.79 32.06
N LEU A 461 -33.11 -20.76 33.10
CA LEU A 461 -32.02 -21.73 33.28
C LEU A 461 -32.53 -22.98 33.99
N GLY A 462 -32.13 -24.15 33.49
CA GLY A 462 -32.30 -25.47 34.12
C GLY A 462 -31.02 -26.29 33.98
#